data_AF-A0A9Q3IGB6-F1
#
_entry.id   AF-A0A9Q3IGB6-F1
#
_cell.length_a   1.000
_cell.length_b   1.000
_cell.length_c   1.000
_cell.angle_alpha   90.00
_cell.angle_beta   90.00
_cell.angle_gamma   90.00
#
_symmetry.space_group_name_H-M   'P 1'
#
loop_
_entity.id
_entity.type
_entity.pdbx_description
1 polymer ?
#
loop_
_entity_poly.entity_id
_entity_poly.type
_entity_poly.pdbx_seq_one_letter_code
_entity_poly.pdbx_strand_id
1 'polypeptide(L)' 'MKEELIEIFFQYRECFASDNESLGAVEGHEVDIMLNVERTYPLLLRRPADSASPRAREALESHINELMKLGVLRKVGHNE' A
#
# COMPACT_ATOMS: atom_id res chain seq x y z
N MET A 1 26.45 -11.32 -25.63
CA MET A 1 25.90 -10.01 -25.20
C MET A 1 24.38 -10.01 -24.99
N LYS A 2 23.53 -10.24 -26.00
CA LYS A 2 22.06 -10.23 -25.79
C LYS A 2 21.57 -11.44 -24.98
N GLU A 3 22.15 -12.61 -25.22
CA GLU A 3 21.83 -13.86 -24.51
C GLU A 3 22.24 -13.80 -23.04
N GLU A 4 23.46 -13.32 -22.76
CA GLU A 4 23.96 -13.09 -21.39
C GLU A 4 23.06 -12.13 -20.60
N LEU A 5 22.54 -11.08 -21.25
CA LEU A 5 21.62 -10.14 -20.60
C LEU A 5 20.29 -10.80 -20.21
N ILE A 6 19.78 -11.68 -21.08
CA ILE A 6 18.53 -12.43 -20.82
C ILE A 6 18.75 -13.41 -19.66
N GLU A 7 19.90 -14.08 -19.60
CA GLU A 7 20.26 -14.97 -18.49
C GLU A 7 20.30 -14.21 -17.16
N ILE A 8 20.90 -13.01 -17.13
CA ILE A 8 20.93 -12.17 -15.93
C ILE A 8 19.51 -11.77 -15.50
N PHE A 9 18.67 -11.30 -16.42
CA PHE A 9 17.29 -10.94 -16.07
C PHE A 9 16.47 -12.13 -15.59
N PHE A 10 16.70 -13.31 -16.17
CA PHE A 10 16.03 -14.52 -15.72
C PHE A 10 16.50 -14.96 -14.34
N GLN A 11 17.81 -14.89 -14.09
CA GLN A 11 18.42 -15.26 -12.81
C GLN A 11 17.94 -14.36 -11.66
N TYR A 12 17.82 -13.05 -11.90
CA TYR A 12 17.44 -12.07 -10.88
C TYR A 12 15.99 -11.58 -11.03
N ARG A 13 15.10 -12.37 -11.65
CA ARG A 13 13.72 -11.94 -11.95
C ARG A 13 12.94 -11.43 -10.73
N GLU A 14 13.21 -12.00 -9.55
CA GLU A 14 12.57 -11.66 -8.27
C GLU A 14 13.08 -10.32 -7.70
N CYS A 15 14.17 -9.77 -8.24
CA CYS A 15 14.65 -8.44 -7.89
C CYS A 15 13.93 -7.32 -8.67
N PHE A 16 13.09 -7.68 -9.65
CA PHE A 16 12.33 -6.72 -10.46
C PHE A 16 10.88 -6.71 -10.02
N ALA A 17 10.25 -5.52 -10.07
CA ALA A 17 8.83 -5.40 -9.80
C ALA A 17 8.02 -6.22 -10.82
N SER A 18 7.14 -7.08 -10.32
CA SER A 18 6.22 -7.89 -11.12
C SER A 18 4.79 -7.69 -10.63
N ASP A 19 3.83 -7.80 -11.54
CA ASP A 19 2.40 -7.71 -11.24
C ASP A 19 1.88 -8.88 -10.38
N ASN A 20 2.68 -9.94 -10.25
CA ASN A 20 2.30 -11.19 -9.58
C ASN A 20 2.81 -11.32 -8.14
N GLU A 21 3.72 -10.44 -7.70
CA GLU A 21 4.34 -10.52 -6.38
C GLU A 21 3.75 -9.46 -5.45
N SER A 22 3.46 -9.86 -4.20
CA SER A 22 2.94 -8.93 -3.21
C SER A 22 3.97 -7.85 -2.89
N LEU A 23 3.57 -6.58 -2.97
CA LEU A 23 4.34 -5.48 -2.39
C LEU A 23 4.53 -5.76 -0.89
N GLY A 24 5.77 -6.04 -0.47
CA GLY A 24 6.08 -6.32 0.94
C GLY A 24 6.36 -7.77 1.29
N ALA A 25 6.91 -8.59 0.37
CA ALA A 25 7.54 -9.88 0.72
C ALA A 25 8.76 -9.76 1.68
N VAL A 26 9.10 -8.53 2.08
CA VAL A 26 10.06 -8.24 3.15
C VAL A 26 9.32 -8.37 4.48
N GLU A 27 9.83 -9.19 5.40
CA GLU A 27 9.40 -9.20 6.81
C GLU A 27 9.60 -7.81 7.41
N GLY A 28 8.61 -6.94 7.24
CA GLY A 28 8.67 -5.57 7.69
C GLY A 28 8.72 -5.52 9.21
N HIS A 29 9.69 -4.79 9.75
CA HIS A 29 9.67 -4.41 11.16
C HIS A 29 8.45 -3.53 11.42
N GLU A 30 7.63 -3.91 12.41
CA GLU A 30 6.51 -3.09 12.87
C GLU A 30 7.06 -1.74 13.36
N VAL A 31 6.56 -0.65 12.79
CA VAL A 31 6.98 0.71 13.16
C VAL A 31 6.00 1.27 14.18
N ASP A 32 6.47 1.45 15.41
CA ASP A 32 5.73 2.18 16.43
C ASP A 32 5.94 3.69 16.25
N ILE A 33 4.85 4.40 15.93
CA ILE A 33 4.86 5.85 15.72
C ILE A 33 4.29 6.52 16.97
N MET A 34 5.17 7.06 17.81
CA MET A 34 4.80 7.81 19.00
C MET A 34 4.61 9.30 18.70
N LEU A 35 3.56 9.89 19.29
CA LEU A 35 3.37 11.34 19.25
C LEU A 35 4.25 12.01 20.30
N ASN A 36 4.91 13.12 19.93
CA ASN A 36 5.68 13.94 20.87
C ASN A 36 4.81 14.77 21.83
N VAL A 37 3.49 14.63 21.74
CA VAL A 37 2.49 15.38 22.51
C VAL A 37 1.40 14.43 22.99
N GLU A 38 0.73 14.80 24.08
CA GLU A 38 -0.45 14.07 24.56
C GLU A 38 -1.58 14.12 23.52
N ARG A 39 -2.30 13.00 23.37
CA ARG A 39 -3.48 12.93 22.50
C ARG A 39 -4.53 13.89 23.02
N THR A 40 -4.85 14.93 22.26
CA THR A 40 -6.03 15.74 22.55
C THR A 40 -7.28 14.85 22.46
N TYR A 41 -8.09 14.86 23.51
CA TYR A 41 -9.38 14.16 23.54
C TYR A 41 -10.52 15.15 23.28
N PRO A 42 -11.48 14.84 22.38
CA PRO A 42 -11.52 13.66 21.52
C PRO A 42 -10.42 13.73 20.44
N LEU A 43 -9.94 12.57 19.99
CA LEU A 43 -9.14 12.49 18.78
C LEU A 43 -9.90 13.23 17.67
N LEU A 44 -9.25 14.18 17.00
CA LEU A 44 -9.82 14.91 15.88
C LEU A 44 -10.17 13.94 14.75
N LEU A 45 -11.35 13.33 14.83
CA LEU A 45 -11.85 12.41 13.83
C LEU A 45 -12.46 13.19 12.68
N ARG A 46 -11.69 13.15 11.58
CA ARG A 46 -12.08 13.27 10.17
C ARG A 46 -12.88 14.51 9.79
N ARG A 47 -12.18 15.43 9.13
CA ARG A 47 -12.80 16.13 7.99
C ARG A 47 -13.46 15.07 7.10
N PRO A 48 -14.73 15.26 6.68
CA PRO A 48 -15.33 14.36 5.70
C PRO A 48 -14.41 14.28 4.49
N ALA A 49 -14.32 13.11 3.87
CA ALA A 49 -13.59 12.98 2.62
C ALA A 49 -14.21 13.93 1.60
N ASP A 50 -13.38 14.71 0.91
CA ASP A 50 -13.84 15.58 -0.15
C ASP A 50 -14.53 14.74 -1.24
N SER A 51 -15.56 15.31 -1.87
CA SER A 51 -16.29 14.62 -2.93
C SER A 51 -15.39 14.43 -4.16
N ALA A 52 -15.11 13.16 -4.49
CA ALA A 52 -14.48 12.81 -5.76
C ALA A 52 -15.50 12.83 -6.90
N SER A 53 -15.07 13.20 -8.10
CA SER A 53 -15.91 13.07 -9.30
C SER A 53 -16.22 11.57 -9.57
N PRO A 54 -17.33 11.24 -10.25
CA PRO A 54 -17.67 9.84 -10.53
C PRO A 54 -16.54 9.06 -11.21
N ARG A 55 -15.90 9.67 -12.22
CA ARG A 55 -14.75 9.12 -12.94
C ARG A 55 -13.54 8.90 -12.04
N ALA A 56 -13.26 9.84 -11.14
CA ALA A 56 -12.16 9.70 -10.20
C ALA A 56 -12.44 8.58 -9.19
N ARG A 57 -13.70 8.44 -8.74
CA ARG A 57 -14.11 7.41 -7.79
C ARG A 57 -13.93 6.00 -8.37
N GLU A 58 -14.30 5.79 -9.63
CA GLU A 58 -14.11 4.51 -10.32
C GLU A 58 -12.63 4.12 -10.44
N ALA A 59 -11.76 5.07 -10.83
CA ALA A 59 -10.32 4.82 -10.91
C ALA A 59 -9.70 4.52 -9.53
N LEU A 60 -10.09 5.30 -8.51
CA LEU A 60 -9.63 5.08 -7.14
C LEU A 60 -10.08 3.72 -6.58
N GLU A 61 -11.30 3.29 -6.89
CA GLU A 61 -11.82 2.00 -6.44
C GLU A 61 -10.97 0.82 -6.97
N SER A 62 -10.52 0.89 -8.22
CA SER A 62 -9.61 -0.13 -8.78
C SER A 62 -8.30 -0.19 -7.99
N HIS A 63 -7.66 0.95 -7.74
CA HIS A 63 -6.38 0.99 -7.03
C HIS A 63 -6.52 0.61 -5.55
N ILE A 64 -7.60 1.00 -4.89
CA ILE A 64 -7.87 0.62 -3.49
C ILE A 64 -8.02 -0.91 -3.41
N ASN A 65 -8.77 -1.52 -4.33
CA ASN A 65 -8.95 -2.97 -4.36
C ASN A 65 -7.64 -3.72 -4.60
N GLU A 66 -6.77 -3.19 -5.45
CA GLU A 66 -5.42 -3.73 -5.68
C GLU A 66 -4.57 -3.67 -4.41
N LEU A 67 -4.50 -2.50 -3.76
CA LEU A 67 -3.75 -2.32 -2.52
C LEU A 67 -4.28 -3.18 -1.36
N MET A 68 -5.58 -3.45 -1.31
CA MET A 68 -6.17 -4.39 -0.36
C MET A 68 -5.73 -5.84 -0.63
N LYS A 69 -5.71 -6.27 -1.90
CA LYS A 69 -5.23 -7.62 -2.27
C LYS A 69 -3.76 -7.82 -1.97
N LEU A 70 -2.96 -6.77 -2.13
CA LEU A 70 -1.53 -6.75 -1.80
C LEU A 70 -1.25 -6.66 -0.30
N GLY A 71 -2.27 -6.51 0.55
CA GLY A 71 -2.11 -6.42 2.00
C GLY A 71 -1.59 -5.08 2.51
N VAL A 72 -1.43 -4.07 1.63
CA VAL A 72 -0.97 -2.73 1.98
C VAL A 72 -2.06 -1.93 2.72
N LEU A 73 -3.32 -2.10 2.31
CA LEU A 73 -4.47 -1.50 2.97
C LEU A 73 -5.32 -2.56 3.67
N ARG A 74 -5.76 -2.26 4.89
CA ARG A 74 -6.75 -3.06 5.63
C ARG A 74 -7.93 -2.21 6.10
N LYS A 75 -9.10 -2.84 6.20
CA LYS A 75 -10.27 -2.20 6.81
C LYS A 75 -10.09 -2.18 8.32
N VAL A 76 -10.13 -1.00 8.92
CA VAL A 76 -10.08 -0.79 10.37
C VAL A 76 -11.46 -0.31 10.83
N GLY A 77 -11.97 -0.92 11.91
CA GLY A 77 -13.25 -0.53 12.51
C GLY A 77 -13.15 0.80 13.24
N HIS A 78 -14.30 1.38 13.62
CA HIS A 78 -14.33 2.62 14.40
C HIS A 78 -13.84 2.45 15.86
N ASN A 79 -13.58 1.21 16.28
CA ASN A 79 -13.33 0.82 17.68
C ASN A 79 -11.98 0.08 17.87
N GLU A 80 -11.12 0.03 16.84
CA GLU A 80 -9.74 -0.49 16.95
C GLU A 80 -8.74 0.66 17.14
#